data_AF-A0A839CUY4-F1
#
_entry.id   AF-A0A839CUY4-F1
#
_cell.length_a   1.000
_cell.length_b   1.000
_cell.length_c   1.000
_cell.angle_alpha   90.00
_cell.angle_beta   90.00
_cell.angle_gamma   90.00
#
_symmetry.space_group_name_H-M   'P 1'
#
loop_
_entity.id
_entity.type
_entity.pdbx_description
1 polymer ?
#
loop_
_entity_poly.entity_id
_entity_poly.type
_entity_poly.pdbx_seq_one_letter_code
_entity_poly.pdbx_strand_id
1 'polypeptide(L)'
;MKRKAEEKSFTYNKLLRNENTQVRKYEIGDTVVLKIVKYARNQDHEKLQKIPNLDINKIDFKTKLNSAAILASNEEIEAIKFLEPYGIAKDSVVFGFAMVGHGERMKEWLNQGASKDWAVYGAIQGGQEELVKWLVTQGASKCEAVRKAARSGQEELVKWLVTQGASKDWAVKGAASRGRNELLEWLLSQGASKDKAIIEAIVNQQYGLAIDVINNHQVLLPSAIDATTSNKLKSCFNIRYNTYSFISGITSYDLQINYIKLISKIIGMDDTKLARNFRALETIMYQQKLSIQDSYVYYVEDKYIQSGISTPLGDYVASFYNSYTSDKLTVMGETKEIIIPNEILNKIAYYYMAHPKLKHSDTLNTQIYPVFSESMGAKVVNLWVDRINEIRSRRERVSSDSVGM
;
A
#
# COMPACT_ATOMS: atom_id res chain seq x y z
N MET A 1 4.24 -9.76 -16.68
CA MET A 1 4.74 -10.05 -15.31
C MET A 1 4.29 -8.98 -14.29
N LYS A 2 3.00 -8.63 -14.25
CA LYS A 2 2.39 -7.80 -13.20
C LYS A 2 1.29 -8.62 -12.55
N ARG A 3 1.53 -9.07 -11.32
CA ARG A 3 0.59 -9.61 -10.30
C ARG A 3 1.40 -10.51 -9.37
N LYS A 4 2.10 -9.89 -8.41
CA LYS A 4 2.63 -10.60 -7.22
C LYS A 4 3.08 -9.67 -6.08
N ALA A 5 2.97 -8.34 -6.22
CA ALA A 5 3.43 -7.41 -5.20
C ALA A 5 2.34 -6.84 -4.27
N GLU A 6 1.04 -7.07 -4.54
CA GLU A 6 -0.06 -6.45 -3.76
C GLU A 6 -0.82 -7.42 -2.83
N GLU A 7 -0.37 -8.67 -2.72
CA GLU A 7 -0.87 -9.61 -1.69
C GLU A 7 0.04 -9.67 -0.45
N LYS A 8 0.51 -8.52 0.04
CA LYS A 8 0.80 -8.39 1.49
C LYS A 8 -0.47 -7.99 2.23
N SER A 9 -1.56 -8.68 1.90
CA SER A 9 -2.72 -8.75 2.77
C SER A 9 -2.28 -9.45 4.06
N PHE A 10 -2.83 -9.00 5.18
CA PHE A 10 -2.77 -9.67 6.49
C PHE A 10 -3.55 -11.00 6.42
N THR A 11 -3.21 -11.86 5.47
CA THR A 11 -3.77 -13.19 5.29
C THR A 11 -3.00 -14.09 6.24
N TYR A 12 -3.53 -14.23 7.45
CA TYR A 12 -3.14 -15.31 8.35
C TYR A 12 -3.16 -16.62 7.56
N ASN A 13 -2.06 -17.37 7.69
CA ASN A 13 -1.73 -18.60 6.97
C ASN A 13 -2.95 -19.33 6.38
N LYS A 14 -2.91 -19.55 5.06
CA LYS A 14 -3.84 -20.42 4.31
C LYS A 14 -4.09 -21.70 5.11
N LEU A 15 -5.21 -21.75 5.81
CA LEU A 15 -5.62 -22.83 6.69
C LEU A 15 -5.80 -24.09 5.83
N LEU A 16 -4.88 -25.04 5.92
CA LEU A 16 -5.07 -26.36 5.33
C LEU A 16 -5.97 -27.16 6.27
N ARG A 17 -7.27 -27.19 5.95
CA ARG A 17 -8.24 -28.08 6.58
C ARG A 17 -7.95 -29.49 6.08
N ASN A 18 -7.66 -30.43 6.99
CA ASN A 18 -7.67 -31.84 6.62
C ASN A 18 -9.14 -32.28 6.62
N GLU A 19 -9.70 -32.61 5.46
CA GLU A 19 -11.13 -32.96 5.33
C GLU A 19 -11.51 -34.19 6.18
N ASN A 20 -10.52 -34.98 6.61
CA ASN A 20 -10.71 -36.22 7.37
C ASN A 20 -10.50 -36.08 8.89
N THR A 21 -10.06 -34.92 9.41
CA THR A 21 -9.91 -34.69 10.86
C THR A 21 -10.23 -33.24 11.18
N GLN A 22 -11.15 -32.96 12.11
CA GLN A 22 -11.49 -31.59 12.55
C GLN A 22 -10.31 -30.80 13.17
N VAL A 23 -9.13 -31.41 13.30
CA VAL A 23 -7.90 -30.82 13.85
C VAL A 23 -7.19 -29.91 12.84
N ARG A 24 -6.96 -28.64 13.22
CA ARG A 24 -6.15 -27.70 12.44
C ARG A 24 -4.66 -27.99 12.65
N LYS A 25 -3.91 -28.06 11.55
CA LYS A 25 -2.44 -28.16 11.58
C LYS A 25 -1.84 -26.76 11.60
N TYR A 26 -1.23 -26.41 12.73
CA TYR A 26 -0.44 -25.19 12.88
C TYR A 26 1.03 -25.49 12.68
N GLU A 27 1.67 -24.71 11.82
CA GLU A 27 3.13 -24.73 11.71
C GLU A 27 3.73 -23.78 12.76
N ILE A 28 3.92 -24.30 13.98
CA ILE A 28 4.44 -23.54 15.13
C ILE A 28 5.95 -23.32 14.91
N GLY A 29 6.37 -22.06 14.85
CA GLY A 29 7.78 -21.69 14.65
C GLY A 29 8.58 -21.62 15.94
N ASP A 30 7.93 -21.28 17.05
CA ASP A 30 8.54 -21.10 18.35
C ASP A 30 8.65 -22.43 19.12
N THR A 31 9.88 -22.80 19.47
CA THR A 31 10.17 -24.08 20.13
C THR A 31 9.59 -24.16 21.54
N VAL A 32 9.41 -23.04 22.25
CA VAL A 32 8.79 -23.01 23.58
C VAL A 32 7.30 -23.23 23.43
N VAL A 33 6.63 -22.51 22.52
CA VAL A 33 5.19 -22.71 22.26
C VAL A 33 4.89 -24.14 21.82
N LEU A 34 5.73 -24.71 20.94
CA LEU A 34 5.61 -26.09 20.49
C LEU A 34 5.73 -27.09 21.66
N LYS A 35 6.70 -26.88 22.56
CA LYS A 35 6.88 -27.70 23.77
C LYS A 35 5.68 -27.58 24.71
N ILE A 36 5.17 -26.37 24.95
CA ILE A 36 3.99 -26.15 25.80
C ILE A 36 2.79 -26.93 25.23
N VAL A 37 2.49 -26.79 23.93
CA VAL A 37 1.39 -27.52 23.28
C VAL A 37 1.59 -29.04 23.40
N LYS A 38 2.80 -29.54 23.14
CA LYS A 38 3.12 -30.98 23.24
C LYS A 38 2.95 -31.50 24.67
N TYR A 39 3.46 -30.80 25.67
CA TYR A 39 3.41 -31.25 27.06
C TYR A 39 2.01 -31.09 27.65
N ALA A 40 1.23 -30.10 27.20
CA ALA A 40 -0.17 -29.98 27.55
C ALA A 40 -1.00 -31.16 27.07
N ARG A 41 -0.83 -31.58 25.81
CA ARG A 41 -1.51 -32.75 25.23
C ARG A 41 -1.19 -34.05 25.98
N ASN A 42 0.04 -34.16 26.48
CA ASN A 42 0.50 -35.33 27.23
C ASN A 42 0.31 -35.18 28.75
N GLN A 43 -0.20 -34.05 29.22
CA GLN A 43 -0.37 -33.72 30.64
C GLN A 43 0.92 -33.89 31.47
N ASP A 44 2.07 -33.50 30.89
CA ASP A 44 3.40 -33.73 31.47
C ASP A 44 3.88 -32.51 32.27
N HIS A 45 3.49 -32.45 33.56
CA HIS A 45 3.85 -31.36 34.47
C HIS A 45 5.36 -31.21 34.63
N GLU A 46 6.09 -32.32 34.72
CA GLU A 46 7.53 -32.34 34.96
C GLU A 46 8.28 -31.71 33.79
N LYS A 47 7.97 -32.11 32.55
CA LYS A 47 8.62 -31.53 31.36
C LYS A 47 8.20 -30.08 31.13
N LEU A 48 6.97 -29.70 31.47
CA LEU A 48 6.52 -28.32 31.35
C LEU A 48 7.28 -27.38 32.31
N GLN A 49 7.43 -27.78 33.58
CA GLN A 49 8.15 -26.99 34.59
C GLN A 49 9.66 -26.89 34.32
N LYS A 50 10.24 -27.86 33.60
CA LYS A 50 11.66 -27.85 33.19
C LYS A 50 11.95 -26.92 32.00
N ILE A 51 10.96 -26.27 31.40
CA ILE A 51 11.19 -25.29 30.33
C ILE A 51 11.85 -24.04 30.92
N PRO A 52 13.07 -23.66 30.50
CA PRO A 52 13.74 -22.46 30.99
C PRO A 52 12.95 -21.20 30.60
N ASN A 53 12.78 -20.28 31.55
CA ASN A 53 12.03 -19.02 31.37
C ASN A 53 10.63 -19.24 30.77
N LEU A 54 9.89 -20.21 31.33
CA LEU A 54 8.55 -20.55 30.87
C LEU A 54 7.63 -19.32 30.89
N ASP A 55 7.27 -18.86 29.70
CA ASP A 55 6.15 -17.95 29.47
C ASP A 55 5.01 -18.75 28.86
N ILE A 56 4.01 -19.08 29.68
CA ILE A 56 2.86 -19.90 29.28
C ILE A 56 2.03 -19.24 28.17
N ASN A 57 2.05 -17.90 28.10
CA ASN A 57 1.25 -17.09 27.19
C ASN A 57 2.06 -16.57 26.00
N LYS A 58 3.30 -17.06 25.84
CA LYS A 58 4.19 -16.69 24.73
C LYS A 58 3.47 -16.86 23.40
N ILE A 59 3.55 -15.82 22.57
CA ILE A 59 2.96 -15.80 21.23
C ILE A 59 3.97 -16.37 20.24
N ASP A 60 3.56 -17.38 19.48
CA ASP A 60 4.38 -17.94 18.41
C ASP A 60 4.53 -16.93 17.27
N PHE A 61 5.76 -16.69 16.82
CA PHE A 61 6.03 -15.65 15.82
C PHE A 61 5.50 -16.02 14.43
N LYS A 62 5.23 -17.30 14.14
CA LYS A 62 4.78 -17.77 12.82
C LYS A 62 3.26 -17.77 12.70
N THR A 63 2.57 -18.32 13.68
CA THR A 63 1.10 -18.39 13.73
C THR A 63 0.48 -17.13 14.32
N LYS A 64 1.24 -16.36 15.11
CA LYS A 64 0.77 -15.27 16.00
C LYS A 64 -0.28 -15.71 17.03
N LEU A 65 -0.32 -17.00 17.34
CA LEU A 65 -1.15 -17.58 18.39
C LEU A 65 -0.26 -18.05 19.54
N ASN A 66 -0.77 -18.04 20.76
CA ASN A 66 -0.14 -18.78 21.85
C ASN A 66 -0.69 -20.21 21.94
N SER A 67 -0.12 -21.00 22.84
CA SER A 67 -0.51 -22.39 23.09
C SER A 67 -2.01 -22.53 23.38
N ALA A 68 -2.57 -21.68 24.25
CA ALA A 68 -3.98 -21.71 24.63
C ALA A 68 -4.93 -21.50 23.44
N ALA A 69 -4.65 -20.52 22.57
CA ALA A 69 -5.44 -20.28 21.37
C ALA A 69 -5.35 -21.44 20.36
N ILE A 70 -4.16 -22.04 20.21
CA ILE A 70 -3.95 -23.21 19.34
C ILE A 70 -4.79 -24.40 19.84
N LEU A 71 -4.66 -24.75 21.12
CA LEU A 71 -5.39 -25.86 21.74
C LEU A 71 -6.91 -25.65 21.68
N ALA A 72 -7.37 -24.44 21.98
CA ALA A 72 -8.79 -24.07 21.90
C ALA A 72 -9.36 -24.20 20.49
N SER A 73 -8.60 -23.78 19.47
CA SER A 73 -9.03 -23.91 18.08
C SER A 73 -9.09 -25.35 17.56
N ASN A 74 -8.52 -26.30 18.30
CA ASN A 74 -8.59 -27.73 18.04
C ASN A 74 -9.53 -28.46 19.03
N GLU A 75 -10.26 -27.73 19.87
CA GLU A 75 -11.13 -28.27 20.92
C GLU A 75 -10.41 -29.21 21.91
N GLU A 76 -9.13 -28.97 22.17
CA GLU A 76 -8.30 -29.80 23.05
C GLU A 76 -8.51 -29.43 24.54
N ILE A 77 -9.74 -29.62 25.04
CA ILE A 77 -10.20 -29.12 26.36
C ILE A 77 -9.33 -29.61 27.52
N GLU A 78 -8.96 -30.88 27.54
CA GLU A 78 -8.16 -31.44 28.63
C GLU A 78 -6.75 -30.84 28.67
N ALA A 79 -6.17 -30.52 27.51
CA ALA A 79 -4.90 -29.83 27.44
C ALA A 79 -5.01 -28.37 27.91
N ILE A 80 -6.14 -27.70 27.66
CA ILE A 80 -6.41 -26.35 28.16
C ILE A 80 -6.54 -26.37 29.67
N LYS A 81 -7.35 -27.27 30.24
CA LYS A 81 -7.52 -27.44 31.70
C LYS A 81 -6.20 -27.76 32.39
N PHE A 82 -5.37 -28.60 31.78
CA PHE A 82 -4.02 -28.90 32.29
C PHE A 82 -3.16 -27.62 32.41
N LEU A 83 -3.31 -26.66 31.50
CA LEU A 83 -2.55 -25.40 31.52
C LEU A 83 -3.18 -24.31 32.41
N GLU A 84 -4.43 -24.47 32.88
CA GLU A 84 -5.09 -23.48 33.74
C GLU A 84 -4.29 -23.11 35.01
N PRO A 85 -3.73 -24.07 35.78
CA PRO A 85 -2.93 -23.76 36.97
C PRO A 85 -1.67 -22.94 36.67
N TYR A 86 -1.22 -22.92 35.42
CA TYR A 86 -0.04 -22.17 34.98
C TYR A 86 -0.37 -20.73 34.55
N GLY A 87 -1.65 -20.32 34.58
CA GLY A 87 -2.05 -18.94 34.31
C GLY A 87 -2.25 -18.61 32.83
N ILE A 88 -2.86 -19.50 32.05
CA ILE A 88 -3.23 -19.20 30.67
C ILE A 88 -4.17 -18.00 30.58
N ALA A 89 -3.98 -17.18 29.55
CA ALA A 89 -4.85 -16.05 29.26
C ALA A 89 -6.21 -16.53 28.74
N LYS A 90 -7.28 -16.33 29.54
CA LYS A 90 -8.67 -16.66 29.16
C LYS A 90 -9.07 -16.04 27.82
N ASP A 91 -8.59 -14.83 27.55
CA ASP A 91 -8.79 -14.12 26.28
C ASP A 91 -8.22 -14.86 25.06
N SER A 92 -7.12 -15.60 25.24
CA SER A 92 -6.55 -16.42 24.16
C SER A 92 -7.37 -17.68 23.91
N VAL A 93 -7.94 -18.26 24.98
CA VAL A 93 -8.82 -19.42 24.87
C VAL A 93 -10.11 -19.06 24.14
N VAL A 94 -10.78 -17.97 24.58
CA VAL A 94 -12.02 -17.50 23.94
C VAL A 94 -11.80 -17.10 22.49
N PHE A 95 -10.64 -16.49 22.19
CA PHE A 95 -10.23 -16.18 20.82
C PHE A 95 -10.11 -17.46 19.97
N GLY A 96 -9.44 -18.50 20.48
CA GLY A 96 -9.25 -19.76 19.79
C GLY A 96 -10.56 -20.45 19.44
N PHE A 97 -11.49 -20.56 20.40
CA PHE A 97 -12.83 -21.14 20.14
C PHE A 97 -13.66 -20.29 19.17
N ALA A 98 -13.63 -18.96 19.31
CA ALA A 98 -14.36 -18.06 18.44
C ALA A 98 -13.87 -18.13 16.98
N MET A 99 -12.56 -18.33 16.77
CA MET A 99 -11.95 -18.46 15.44
C MET A 99 -12.44 -19.67 14.64
N VAL A 100 -12.93 -20.72 15.31
CA VAL A 100 -13.48 -21.92 14.66
C VAL A 100 -15.00 -22.02 14.76
N GLY A 101 -15.65 -21.08 15.45
CA GLY A 101 -17.11 -21.05 15.57
C GLY A 101 -17.68 -21.94 16.69
N HIS A 102 -16.87 -22.40 17.65
CA HIS A 102 -17.36 -23.21 18.78
C HIS A 102 -18.04 -22.33 19.85
N GLY A 103 -19.26 -21.87 19.53
CA GLY A 103 -20.02 -20.93 20.35
C GLY A 103 -20.29 -21.40 21.79
N GLU A 104 -20.65 -22.67 22.00
CA GLU A 104 -20.94 -23.18 23.35
C GLU A 104 -19.70 -23.19 24.25
N ARG A 105 -18.56 -23.70 23.75
CA ARG A 105 -17.29 -23.66 24.47
C ARG A 105 -16.85 -22.24 24.75
N MET A 106 -17.00 -21.35 23.76
CA MET A 106 -16.68 -19.94 23.90
C MET A 106 -17.50 -19.26 25.03
N LYS A 107 -18.80 -19.58 25.15
CA LYS A 107 -19.67 -19.05 26.23
C LYS A 107 -19.19 -19.43 27.62
N GLU A 108 -18.68 -20.66 27.81
CA GLU A 108 -18.13 -21.10 29.10
C GLU A 108 -17.00 -20.16 29.57
N TRP A 109 -16.11 -19.78 28.64
CA TRP A 109 -14.98 -18.89 28.95
C TRP A 109 -15.40 -17.43 29.13
N LEU A 110 -16.41 -16.96 28.40
CA LEU A 110 -17.01 -15.65 28.65
C LEU A 110 -17.60 -15.55 30.08
N ASN A 111 -18.29 -16.60 30.54
CA ASN A 111 -18.84 -16.65 31.90
C ASN A 111 -17.76 -16.64 32.98
N GLN A 112 -16.54 -17.08 32.64
CA GLN A 112 -15.37 -17.02 33.52
C GLN A 112 -14.61 -15.68 33.45
N GLY A 113 -15.17 -14.68 32.76
CA GLY A 113 -14.60 -13.33 32.66
C GLY A 113 -13.68 -13.10 31.46
N ALA A 114 -13.66 -14.01 30.47
CA ALA A 114 -12.96 -13.72 29.21
C ALA A 114 -13.65 -12.56 28.46
N SER A 115 -12.87 -11.79 27.71
CA SER A 115 -13.36 -10.63 26.99
C SER A 115 -14.19 -11.00 25.75
N LYS A 116 -15.38 -10.41 25.66
CA LYS A 116 -16.22 -10.48 24.45
C LYS A 116 -15.52 -9.85 23.23
N ASP A 117 -14.66 -8.85 23.43
CA ASP A 117 -13.94 -8.18 22.34
C ASP A 117 -12.86 -9.09 21.74
N TRP A 118 -12.20 -9.90 22.57
CA TRP A 118 -11.28 -10.94 22.09
C TRP A 118 -12.03 -12.08 21.37
N ALA A 119 -13.22 -12.44 21.84
CA ALA A 119 -14.09 -13.36 21.13
C ALA A 119 -14.51 -12.81 19.75
N VAL A 120 -14.89 -11.53 19.67
CA VAL A 120 -15.21 -10.86 18.39
C VAL A 120 -13.99 -10.88 17.48
N TYR A 121 -12.80 -10.59 18.01
CA TYR A 121 -11.60 -10.61 17.19
C TYR A 121 -11.32 -12.02 16.64
N GLY A 122 -11.43 -13.06 17.46
CA GLY A 122 -11.30 -14.45 17.03
C GLY A 122 -12.30 -14.81 15.94
N ALA A 123 -13.59 -14.50 16.16
CA ALA A 123 -14.66 -14.74 15.20
C ALA A 123 -14.41 -14.03 13.86
N ILE A 124 -13.96 -12.77 13.86
CA ILE A 124 -13.58 -12.04 12.64
C ILE A 124 -12.41 -12.74 11.94
N GLN A 125 -11.36 -13.14 12.64
CA GLN A 125 -10.23 -13.86 12.02
C GLN A 125 -10.66 -15.22 11.45
N GLY A 126 -11.65 -15.86 12.07
CA GLY A 126 -12.24 -17.12 11.65
C GLY A 126 -13.28 -17.03 10.53
N GLY A 127 -13.69 -15.81 10.13
CA GLY A 127 -14.80 -15.60 9.18
C GLY A 127 -16.17 -16.00 9.75
N GLN A 128 -16.32 -16.04 11.08
CA GLN A 128 -17.53 -16.47 11.78
C GLN A 128 -18.52 -15.32 11.93
N GLU A 129 -19.10 -14.83 10.84
CA GLU A 129 -19.93 -13.62 10.83
C GLU A 129 -21.14 -13.71 11.77
N GLU A 130 -21.87 -14.83 11.78
CA GLU A 130 -23.02 -15.02 12.68
C GLU A 130 -22.60 -14.99 14.16
N LEU A 131 -21.40 -15.48 14.48
CA LEU A 131 -20.87 -15.40 15.83
C LEU A 131 -20.53 -13.95 16.22
N VAL A 132 -19.99 -13.16 15.29
CA VAL A 132 -19.78 -11.72 15.52
C VAL A 132 -21.11 -11.01 15.77
N LYS A 133 -22.13 -11.30 14.95
CA LYS A 133 -23.46 -10.70 15.12
C LYS A 133 -24.02 -11.01 16.51
N TRP A 134 -23.96 -12.28 16.92
CA TRP A 134 -24.38 -12.70 18.26
C TRP A 134 -23.57 -12.00 19.36
N LEU A 135 -22.24 -11.97 19.28
CA LEU A 135 -21.40 -11.31 20.29
C LEU A 135 -21.72 -9.81 20.44
N VAL A 136 -22.03 -9.13 19.35
CA VAL A 136 -22.44 -7.72 19.36
C VAL A 136 -23.80 -7.55 20.06
N THR A 137 -24.76 -8.47 19.88
CA THR A 137 -26.03 -8.42 20.64
C THR A 137 -25.82 -8.71 22.13
N GLN A 138 -24.77 -9.46 22.49
CA GLN A 138 -24.36 -9.70 23.88
C GLN A 138 -23.52 -8.56 24.50
N GLY A 139 -23.43 -7.41 23.83
CA GLY A 139 -22.75 -6.22 24.36
C GLY A 139 -21.25 -6.15 24.09
N ALA A 140 -20.71 -6.90 23.12
CA ALA A 140 -19.36 -6.67 22.64
C ALA A 140 -19.21 -5.27 22.00
N SER A 141 -17.99 -4.71 22.02
CA SER A 141 -17.71 -3.38 21.49
C SER A 141 -17.89 -3.33 19.98
N LYS A 142 -18.92 -2.60 19.53
CA LYS A 142 -19.16 -2.30 18.10
C LYS A 142 -17.99 -1.54 17.46
N CYS A 143 -17.35 -0.65 18.23
CA CYS A 143 -16.18 0.12 17.79
C CYS A 143 -14.99 -0.79 17.49
N GLU A 144 -14.73 -1.76 18.36
CA GLU A 144 -13.66 -2.72 18.16
C GLU A 144 -13.97 -3.70 17.02
N ALA A 145 -15.23 -4.16 16.95
CA ALA A 145 -15.72 -5.02 15.87
C ALA A 145 -15.52 -4.39 14.49
N VAL A 146 -15.96 -3.14 14.29
CA VAL A 146 -15.88 -2.49 12.96
C VAL A 146 -14.43 -2.22 12.56
N ARG A 147 -13.59 -1.84 13.54
CA ARG A 147 -12.16 -1.63 13.32
C ARG A 147 -11.47 -2.91 12.85
N LYS A 148 -11.80 -4.06 13.45
CA LYS A 148 -11.23 -5.36 13.08
C LYS A 148 -11.79 -5.90 11.77
N ALA A 149 -13.09 -5.77 11.53
CA ALA A 149 -13.75 -6.18 10.29
C ALA A 149 -13.19 -5.40 9.10
N ALA A 150 -13.06 -4.07 9.22
CA ALA A 150 -12.54 -3.22 8.15
C ALA A 150 -11.05 -3.51 7.87
N ARG A 151 -10.25 -3.79 8.91
CA ARG A 151 -8.86 -4.28 8.75
C ARG A 151 -8.74 -5.71 8.23
N SER A 152 -9.83 -6.48 8.23
CA SER A 152 -9.85 -7.84 7.67
C SER A 152 -10.45 -7.85 6.26
N GLY A 153 -10.99 -6.73 5.78
CA GLY A 153 -11.63 -6.62 4.46
C GLY A 153 -13.00 -7.29 4.39
N GLN A 154 -13.68 -7.48 5.52
CA GLN A 154 -15.01 -8.09 5.58
C GLN A 154 -16.08 -7.00 5.36
N GLU A 155 -16.30 -6.64 4.10
CA GLU A 155 -17.13 -5.49 3.73
C GLU A 155 -18.58 -5.61 4.18
N GLU A 156 -19.20 -6.79 4.01
CA GLU A 156 -20.59 -7.03 4.45
C GLU A 156 -20.74 -6.96 5.98
N LEU A 157 -19.77 -7.49 6.72
CA LEU A 157 -19.75 -7.34 8.18
C LEU A 157 -19.56 -5.87 8.60
N VAL A 158 -18.74 -5.10 7.90
CA VAL A 158 -18.60 -3.66 8.14
C VAL A 158 -19.92 -2.93 7.90
N LYS A 159 -20.61 -3.23 6.79
CA LYS A 159 -21.93 -2.65 6.48
C LYS A 159 -22.90 -2.94 7.62
N TRP A 160 -23.02 -4.22 8.01
CA TRP A 160 -23.89 -4.62 9.11
C TRP A 160 -23.53 -3.88 10.41
N LEU A 161 -22.25 -3.84 10.81
CA LEU A 161 -21.82 -3.15 12.04
C LEU A 161 -22.16 -1.65 12.03
N VAL A 162 -22.02 -0.98 10.88
CA VAL A 162 -22.42 0.42 10.73
C VAL A 162 -23.93 0.58 10.89
N THR A 163 -24.76 -0.33 10.36
CA THR A 163 -26.21 -0.31 10.61
C THR A 163 -26.56 -0.51 12.08
N GLN A 164 -25.71 -1.21 12.84
CA GLN A 164 -25.85 -1.38 14.28
C GLN A 164 -25.34 -0.17 15.09
N GLY A 165 -24.92 0.92 14.44
CA GLY A 165 -24.43 2.13 15.10
C GLY A 165 -22.93 2.12 15.43
N ALA A 166 -22.14 1.25 14.78
CA ALA A 166 -20.69 1.34 14.88
C ALA A 166 -20.16 2.63 14.24
N SER A 167 -19.01 3.10 14.72
CA SER A 167 -18.38 4.31 14.19
C SER A 167 -18.00 4.16 12.71
N LYS A 168 -18.54 5.06 11.88
CA LYS A 168 -18.21 5.16 10.45
C LYS A 168 -16.75 5.57 10.23
N ASP A 169 -16.14 6.28 11.18
CA ASP A 169 -14.76 6.74 11.05
C ASP A 169 -13.76 5.59 10.94
N TRP A 170 -13.96 4.54 11.73
CA TRP A 170 -13.13 3.33 11.66
C TRP A 170 -13.40 2.55 10.37
N ALA A 171 -14.64 2.53 9.90
CA ALA A 171 -15.01 1.91 8.64
C ALA A 171 -14.37 2.63 7.45
N VAL A 172 -14.43 3.97 7.41
CA VAL A 172 -13.80 4.83 6.39
C VAL A 172 -12.30 4.58 6.34
N LYS A 173 -11.63 4.59 7.49
CA LYS A 173 -10.19 4.32 7.55
C LYS A 173 -9.82 2.95 6.98
N GLY A 174 -10.60 1.92 7.31
CA GLY A 174 -10.36 0.58 6.77
C GLY A 174 -10.62 0.48 5.27
N ALA A 175 -11.73 1.04 4.79
CA ALA A 175 -12.07 1.11 3.35
C ALA A 175 -10.99 1.85 2.56
N ALA A 176 -10.58 3.03 3.04
CA ALA A 176 -9.51 3.82 2.46
C ALA A 176 -8.16 3.08 2.47
N SER A 177 -7.78 2.42 3.56
CA SER A 177 -6.51 1.67 3.62
C SER A 177 -6.43 0.49 2.65
N ARG A 178 -7.58 -0.02 2.20
CA ARG A 178 -7.70 -1.18 1.31
C ARG A 178 -8.13 -0.82 -0.11
N GLY A 179 -8.29 0.47 -0.43
CA GLY A 179 -8.77 0.92 -1.74
C GLY A 179 -10.18 0.38 -2.09
N ARG A 180 -11.08 0.27 -1.11
CA ARG A 180 -12.43 -0.29 -1.32
C ARG A 180 -13.41 0.81 -1.71
N ASN A 181 -13.45 1.13 -3.00
CA ASN A 181 -14.29 2.19 -3.56
C ASN A 181 -15.78 1.98 -3.25
N GLU A 182 -16.31 0.78 -3.51
CA GLU A 182 -17.75 0.48 -3.28
C GLU A 182 -18.14 0.60 -1.81
N LEU A 183 -17.32 0.07 -0.91
CA LEU A 183 -17.56 0.22 0.53
C LEU A 183 -17.46 1.68 0.97
N LEU A 184 -16.50 2.45 0.44
CA LEU A 184 -16.36 3.86 0.78
C LEU A 184 -17.57 4.67 0.31
N GLU A 185 -18.01 4.49 -0.94
CA GLU A 185 -19.21 5.16 -1.47
C GLU A 185 -20.46 4.81 -0.66
N TRP A 186 -20.62 3.54 -0.28
CA TRP A 186 -21.69 3.14 0.64
C TRP A 186 -21.58 3.87 1.99
N LEU A 187 -20.39 3.97 2.59
CA LEU A 187 -20.19 4.69 3.85
C LEU A 187 -20.53 6.18 3.73
N LEU A 188 -20.18 6.82 2.61
CA LEU A 188 -20.55 8.20 2.32
C LEU A 188 -22.08 8.34 2.19
N SER A 189 -22.75 7.36 1.57
CA SER A 189 -24.22 7.30 1.49
C SER A 189 -24.87 7.15 2.88
N GLN A 190 -24.17 6.53 3.83
CA GLN A 190 -24.59 6.46 5.24
C GLN A 190 -24.23 7.72 6.05
N GLY A 191 -23.73 8.79 5.41
CA GLY A 191 -23.37 10.04 6.09
C GLY A 191 -22.02 10.01 6.80
N ALA A 192 -21.06 9.21 6.32
CA ALA A 192 -19.67 9.34 6.77
C ALA A 192 -19.06 10.67 6.26
N SER A 193 -18.05 11.18 6.99
CA SER A 193 -17.37 12.43 6.60
C SER A 193 -16.59 12.25 5.31
N LYS A 194 -16.95 13.03 4.29
CA LYS A 194 -16.25 13.11 2.99
C LYS A 194 -14.82 13.61 3.16
N ASP A 195 -14.60 14.61 4.01
CA ASP A 195 -13.27 15.15 4.31
C ASP A 195 -12.36 14.05 4.87
N LYS A 196 -12.88 13.29 5.83
CA LYS A 196 -12.14 12.17 6.44
C LYS A 196 -11.86 11.06 5.43
N ALA A 197 -12.81 10.78 4.53
CA ALA A 197 -12.63 9.82 3.45
C ALA A 197 -11.48 10.21 2.51
N ILE A 198 -11.44 11.47 2.07
CA ILE A 198 -10.37 12.01 1.23
C ILE A 198 -9.03 11.96 1.96
N ILE A 199 -8.97 12.44 3.20
CA ILE A 199 -7.74 12.48 4.00
C ILE A 199 -7.20 11.07 4.24
N GLU A 200 -8.04 10.12 4.67
CA GLU A 200 -7.59 8.75 4.92
C GLU A 200 -7.19 8.05 3.60
N ALA A 201 -7.86 8.33 2.48
CA ALA A 201 -7.45 7.79 1.18
C ALA A 201 -6.07 8.32 0.76
N ILE A 202 -5.80 9.63 0.89
CA ILE A 202 -4.48 10.22 0.61
C ILE A 202 -3.40 9.64 1.53
N VAL A 203 -3.66 9.57 2.84
CA VAL A 203 -2.68 9.05 3.83
C VAL A 203 -2.32 7.59 3.59
N ASN A 204 -3.24 6.79 3.03
CA ASN A 204 -3.00 5.41 2.64
C ASN A 204 -2.58 5.25 1.16
N GLN A 205 -2.16 6.34 0.51
CA GLN A 205 -1.69 6.38 -0.89
C GLN A 205 -2.72 5.91 -1.93
N GLN A 206 -4.01 5.92 -1.58
CA GLN A 206 -5.12 5.65 -2.50
C GLN A 206 -5.59 6.95 -3.16
N TYR A 207 -4.69 7.60 -3.92
CA TYR A 207 -4.98 8.89 -4.56
C TYR A 207 -6.17 8.83 -5.52
N GLY A 208 -6.33 7.73 -6.28
CA GLY A 208 -7.48 7.54 -7.17
C GLY A 208 -8.80 7.58 -6.41
N LEU A 209 -8.89 6.88 -5.28
CA LEU A 209 -10.07 6.88 -4.42
C LEU A 209 -10.37 8.27 -3.85
N ALA A 210 -9.33 9.02 -3.44
CA ALA A 210 -9.52 10.40 -3.00
C ALA A 210 -10.04 11.30 -4.15
N ILE A 211 -9.47 11.16 -5.34
CA ILE A 211 -9.89 11.88 -6.56
C ILE A 211 -11.34 11.56 -6.90
N ASP A 212 -11.73 10.28 -6.86
CA ASP A 212 -13.10 9.84 -7.12
C ASP A 212 -14.08 10.52 -6.16
N VAL A 213 -13.77 10.54 -4.85
CA VAL A 213 -14.62 11.23 -3.86
C VAL A 213 -14.70 12.73 -4.13
N ILE A 214 -13.57 13.38 -4.47
CA ILE A 214 -13.53 14.81 -4.78
C ILE A 214 -14.40 15.14 -5.99
N ASN A 215 -14.26 14.38 -7.07
CA ASN A 215 -14.96 14.63 -8.32
C ASN A 215 -16.45 14.28 -8.22
N ASN A 216 -16.78 13.15 -7.59
CA ASN A 216 -18.18 12.68 -7.49
C ASN A 216 -19.00 13.53 -6.52
N HIS A 217 -18.37 14.02 -5.44
CA HIS A 217 -19.08 14.73 -4.36
C HIS A 217 -18.74 16.22 -4.26
N GLN A 218 -17.93 16.75 -5.18
CA GLN A 218 -17.53 18.17 -5.26
C GLN A 218 -16.99 18.73 -3.94
N VAL A 219 -16.07 18.00 -3.31
CA VAL A 219 -15.65 18.25 -1.93
C VAL A 219 -14.49 19.23 -1.84
N LEU A 220 -14.68 20.29 -1.04
CA LEU A 220 -13.63 21.20 -0.61
C LEU A 220 -13.19 20.83 0.81
N LEU A 221 -11.93 20.47 0.99
CA LEU A 221 -11.37 20.27 2.32
C LEU A 221 -11.26 21.61 3.07
N PRO A 222 -11.38 21.59 4.41
CA PRO A 222 -11.26 22.80 5.23
C PRO A 222 -9.85 23.39 5.15
N SER A 223 -9.76 24.72 5.19
CA SER A 223 -8.49 25.46 5.16
C SER A 223 -7.67 25.30 6.45
N ALA A 224 -8.32 24.89 7.54
CA ALA A 224 -7.72 24.55 8.81
C ALA A 224 -7.69 23.02 8.98
N ILE A 225 -6.52 22.44 8.77
CA ILE A 225 -6.23 21.03 9.05
C ILE A 225 -5.34 20.99 10.29
N ASP A 226 -5.64 20.08 11.23
CA ASP A 226 -4.85 19.92 12.44
C ASP A 226 -3.39 19.54 12.12
N ALA A 227 -2.47 19.87 13.02
CA ALA A 227 -1.04 19.68 12.79
C ALA A 227 -0.65 18.21 12.54
N THR A 228 -1.35 17.26 13.17
CA THR A 228 -1.06 15.83 13.01
C THR A 228 -1.45 15.36 11.62
N THR A 229 -2.63 15.74 11.15
CA THR A 229 -3.10 15.43 9.80
C THR A 229 -2.26 16.15 8.75
N SER A 230 -1.92 17.42 8.97
CA SER A 230 -1.05 18.20 8.08
C SER A 230 0.31 17.52 7.86
N ASN A 231 0.94 17.02 8.92
CA ASN A 231 2.23 16.30 8.82
C ASN A 231 2.12 15.01 7.99
N LYS A 232 1.03 14.25 8.12
CA LYS A 232 0.79 13.05 7.31
C LYS A 232 0.53 13.40 5.85
N LEU A 233 -0.23 14.45 5.57
CA LEU A 233 -0.46 14.89 4.19
C LEU A 233 0.83 15.43 3.57
N LYS A 234 1.66 16.14 4.36
CA LYS A 234 2.97 16.61 3.91
C LYS A 234 3.87 15.48 3.46
N SER A 235 3.93 14.35 4.18
CA SER A 235 4.72 13.20 3.71
C SER A 235 4.18 12.60 2.41
N CYS A 236 2.86 12.64 2.18
CA CYS A 236 2.24 12.16 0.95
C CYS A 236 2.52 13.06 -0.27
N PHE A 237 2.66 14.37 -0.04
CA PHE A 237 2.87 15.38 -1.10
C PHE A 237 4.31 15.91 -1.20
N ASN A 238 5.25 15.36 -0.39
CA ASN A 238 6.65 15.74 -0.46
C ASN A 238 7.30 15.36 -1.81
N ILE A 239 6.75 14.34 -2.47
CA ILE A 239 7.13 13.98 -3.84
C ILE A 239 6.27 14.82 -4.81
N ARG A 240 6.92 15.70 -5.59
CA ARG A 240 6.22 16.60 -6.54
C ARG A 240 5.33 15.84 -7.54
N TYR A 241 5.74 14.65 -7.98
CA TYR A 241 4.92 13.79 -8.84
C TYR A 241 3.57 13.48 -8.21
N ASN A 242 3.52 13.11 -6.92
CA ASN A 242 2.28 12.78 -6.23
C ASN A 242 1.35 14.00 -6.19
N THR A 243 1.89 15.19 -5.94
CA THR A 243 1.15 16.45 -5.96
C THR A 243 0.53 16.72 -7.32
N TYR A 244 1.34 16.69 -8.39
CA TYR A 244 0.83 16.97 -9.73
C TYR A 244 -0.11 15.89 -10.26
N SER A 245 0.19 14.63 -10.00
CA SER A 245 -0.68 13.52 -10.38
C SER A 245 -2.01 13.58 -9.66
N PHE A 246 -2.02 13.98 -8.38
CA PHE A 246 -3.25 14.15 -7.62
C PHE A 246 -4.09 15.30 -8.16
N ILE A 247 -3.51 16.49 -8.35
CA ILE A 247 -4.22 17.67 -8.86
C ILE A 247 -4.72 17.41 -10.30
N SER A 248 -3.93 16.73 -11.14
CA SER A 248 -4.31 16.34 -12.50
C SER A 248 -5.56 15.45 -12.55
N GLY A 249 -5.83 14.66 -11.51
CA GLY A 249 -7.02 13.82 -11.45
C GLY A 249 -8.29 14.58 -11.08
N ILE A 250 -8.16 15.78 -10.49
CA ILE A 250 -9.30 16.61 -10.13
C ILE A 250 -9.83 17.29 -11.38
N THR A 251 -11.07 17.00 -11.77
CA THR A 251 -11.62 17.41 -13.06
C THR A 251 -12.18 18.83 -13.07
N SER A 252 -12.65 19.32 -11.92
CA SER A 252 -13.13 20.70 -11.78
C SER A 252 -11.95 21.67 -11.63
N TYR A 253 -11.90 22.68 -12.51
CA TYR A 253 -10.89 23.73 -12.46
C TYR A 253 -10.89 24.50 -11.14
N ASP A 254 -12.07 24.78 -10.58
CA ASP A 254 -12.21 25.48 -9.30
C ASP A 254 -11.73 24.61 -8.14
N LEU A 255 -12.04 23.31 -8.16
CA LEU A 255 -11.51 22.38 -7.17
C LEU A 255 -9.98 22.29 -7.28
N GLN A 256 -9.42 22.20 -8.50
CA GLN A 256 -7.96 22.21 -8.69
C GLN A 256 -7.31 23.42 -8.03
N ILE A 257 -7.85 24.63 -8.22
CA ILE A 257 -7.32 25.86 -7.59
C ILE A 257 -7.34 25.75 -6.07
N ASN A 258 -8.43 25.25 -5.48
CA ASN A 258 -8.54 25.10 -4.03
C ASN A 258 -7.56 24.06 -3.49
N TYR A 259 -7.42 22.92 -4.15
CA TYR A 259 -6.46 21.89 -3.75
C TYR A 259 -5.01 22.33 -3.95
N ILE A 260 -4.71 23.14 -4.97
CA ILE A 260 -3.39 23.77 -5.12
C ILE A 260 -3.07 24.64 -3.90
N LYS A 261 -3.99 25.52 -3.47
CA LYS A 261 -3.82 26.38 -2.30
C LYS A 261 -3.67 25.58 -1.00
N LEU A 262 -4.43 24.51 -0.86
CA LEU A 262 -4.35 23.64 0.31
C LEU A 262 -3.00 22.92 0.37
N ILE A 263 -2.61 22.28 -0.74
CA ILE A 263 -1.37 21.49 -0.81
C ILE A 263 -0.15 22.42 -0.66
N SER A 264 -0.17 23.59 -1.30
CA SER A 264 0.91 24.58 -1.18
C SER A 264 1.16 24.98 0.28
N LYS A 265 0.10 25.23 1.05
CA LYS A 265 0.16 25.48 2.49
C LYS A 265 0.73 24.29 3.27
N ILE A 266 0.33 23.06 2.95
CA ILE A 266 0.80 21.83 3.62
C ILE A 266 2.30 21.62 3.39
N ILE A 267 2.77 21.81 2.15
CA ILE A 267 4.18 21.56 1.79
C ILE A 267 5.08 22.77 2.03
N GLY A 268 4.52 23.95 2.32
CA GLY A 268 5.25 25.20 2.53
C GLY A 268 5.79 25.82 1.24
N MET A 269 5.03 25.70 0.13
CA MET A 269 5.35 26.28 -1.17
C MET A 269 4.42 27.45 -1.48
N ASP A 270 4.91 28.44 -2.23
CA ASP A 270 4.07 29.51 -2.79
C ASP A 270 3.00 28.93 -3.73
N ASP A 271 1.75 29.31 -3.53
CA ASP A 271 0.60 28.76 -4.26
C ASP A 271 0.62 29.18 -5.75
N THR A 272 1.03 30.40 -6.05
CA THR A 272 1.16 30.90 -7.44
C THR A 272 2.25 30.13 -8.20
N LYS A 273 3.36 29.81 -7.53
CA LYS A 273 4.46 29.01 -8.08
C LYS A 273 4.01 27.58 -8.32
N LEU A 274 3.29 26.97 -7.38
CA LEU A 274 2.76 25.61 -7.54
C LEU A 274 1.77 25.55 -8.70
N ALA A 275 0.84 26.51 -8.78
CA ALA A 275 -0.13 26.64 -9.86
C ALA A 275 0.58 26.77 -11.22
N ARG A 276 1.54 27.70 -11.34
CA ARG A 276 2.27 27.94 -12.60
C ARG A 276 3.00 26.68 -13.07
N ASN A 277 3.66 25.97 -12.17
CA ASN A 277 4.36 24.73 -12.50
C ASN A 277 3.39 23.63 -12.95
N PHE A 278 2.26 23.48 -12.25
CA PHE A 278 1.23 22.52 -12.62
C PHE A 278 0.61 22.84 -13.99
N ARG A 279 0.30 24.11 -14.28
CA ARG A 279 -0.24 24.52 -15.60
C ARG A 279 0.75 24.28 -16.75
N ALA A 280 2.05 24.45 -16.50
CA ALA A 280 3.08 24.09 -17.48
C ALA A 280 3.05 22.59 -17.78
N LEU A 281 2.91 21.74 -16.75
CA LEU A 281 2.76 20.30 -16.91
C LEU A 281 1.48 19.92 -17.68
N GLU A 282 0.33 20.50 -17.33
CA GLU A 282 -0.93 20.26 -18.07
C GLU A 282 -0.83 20.68 -19.53
N THR A 283 -0.12 21.77 -19.82
CA THR A 283 0.12 22.21 -21.19
C THR A 283 0.92 21.15 -21.98
N ILE A 284 1.94 20.56 -21.35
CA ILE A 284 2.71 19.44 -21.94
C ILE A 284 1.79 18.23 -22.17
N MET A 285 0.99 17.84 -21.17
CA MET A 285 0.04 16.72 -21.30
C MET A 285 -0.87 16.91 -22.51
N TYR A 286 -1.47 18.09 -22.64
CA TYR A 286 -2.42 18.40 -23.72
C TYR A 286 -1.74 18.47 -25.09
N GLN A 287 -0.65 19.25 -25.20
CA GLN A 287 0.01 19.49 -26.49
C GLN A 287 0.68 18.23 -27.04
N GLN A 288 1.29 17.43 -26.16
CA GLN A 288 1.98 16.21 -26.57
C GLN A 288 1.02 15.00 -26.60
N LYS A 289 -0.16 15.08 -25.97
CA LYS A 289 -1.07 13.94 -25.76
C LYS A 289 -0.41 12.83 -24.93
N LEU A 290 0.28 13.24 -23.88
CA LEU A 290 1.02 12.36 -22.98
C LEU A 290 0.21 11.98 -21.76
N SER A 291 0.51 10.80 -21.20
CA SER A 291 0.05 10.45 -19.86
C SER A 291 0.64 11.43 -18.82
N ILE A 292 0.02 11.55 -17.64
CA ILE A 292 0.58 12.35 -16.55
C ILE A 292 1.99 11.91 -16.15
N GLN A 293 2.25 10.60 -16.18
CA GLN A 293 3.55 10.03 -15.84
C GLN A 293 4.61 10.47 -16.85
N ASP A 294 4.32 10.34 -18.14
CA ASP A 294 5.26 10.69 -19.21
C ASP A 294 5.44 12.21 -19.31
N SER A 295 4.37 12.97 -19.09
CA SER A 295 4.43 14.44 -19.04
C SER A 295 5.26 14.95 -17.88
N TYR A 296 5.19 14.28 -16.73
CA TYR A 296 6.01 14.65 -15.58
C TYR A 296 7.49 14.40 -15.83
N VAL A 297 7.84 13.25 -16.44
CA VAL A 297 9.21 12.98 -16.88
C VAL A 297 9.65 14.06 -17.84
N TYR A 298 8.87 14.35 -18.88
CA TYR A 298 9.15 15.41 -19.84
C TYR A 298 9.38 16.76 -19.16
N TYR A 299 8.48 17.16 -18.26
CA TYR A 299 8.55 18.43 -17.54
C TYR A 299 9.84 18.56 -16.71
N VAL A 300 10.25 17.49 -16.03
CA VAL A 300 11.50 17.47 -15.27
C VAL A 300 12.69 17.58 -16.21
N GLU A 301 12.75 16.76 -17.25
CA GLU A 301 13.84 16.76 -18.23
C GLU A 301 14.01 18.12 -18.91
N ASP A 302 12.92 18.74 -19.37
CA ASP A 302 12.91 20.10 -19.95
C ASP A 302 13.46 21.15 -18.97
N LYS A 303 13.13 21.05 -17.67
CA LYS A 303 13.66 21.95 -16.65
C LYS A 303 15.17 21.79 -16.44
N TYR A 304 15.67 20.55 -16.37
CA TYR A 304 17.11 20.29 -16.27
C TYR A 304 17.87 20.83 -17.50
N ILE A 305 17.32 20.60 -18.70
CA ILE A 305 17.89 21.11 -19.95
C ILE A 305 17.91 22.64 -19.96
N GLN A 306 16.81 23.30 -19.59
CA GLN A 306 16.73 24.77 -19.48
C GLN A 306 17.74 25.34 -18.47
N SER A 307 18.01 24.60 -17.39
CA SER A 307 19.00 24.96 -16.38
C SER A 307 20.44 24.57 -16.76
N GLY A 308 20.65 23.94 -17.92
CA GLY A 308 21.98 23.51 -18.37
C GLY A 308 22.60 22.43 -17.47
N ILE A 309 21.79 21.59 -16.84
CA ILE A 309 22.23 20.47 -16.00
C ILE A 309 21.94 19.16 -16.72
N SER A 310 22.83 18.17 -16.55
CA SER A 310 22.58 16.81 -17.00
C SER A 310 21.29 16.26 -16.40
N THR A 311 20.46 15.64 -17.22
CA THR A 311 19.16 15.17 -16.75
C THR A 311 19.30 13.80 -16.08
N PRO A 312 18.47 13.46 -15.07
CA PRO A 312 18.53 12.14 -14.44
C PRO A 312 18.33 10.98 -15.42
N LEU A 313 17.44 11.14 -16.42
CA LEU A 313 17.27 10.14 -17.48
C LEU A 313 18.50 10.10 -18.39
N GLY A 314 19.08 11.26 -18.71
CA GLY A 314 20.31 11.38 -19.49
C GLY A 314 21.51 10.72 -18.83
N ASP A 315 21.71 10.95 -17.53
CA ASP A 315 22.77 10.33 -16.73
C ASP A 315 22.55 8.82 -16.59
N TYR A 316 21.30 8.37 -16.43
CA TYR A 316 20.97 6.94 -16.40
C TYR A 316 21.27 6.25 -17.74
N VAL A 317 20.83 6.85 -18.85
CA VAL A 317 21.10 6.34 -20.21
C VAL A 317 22.61 6.35 -20.51
N ALA A 318 23.33 7.40 -20.13
CA ALA A 318 24.77 7.49 -20.31
C ALA A 318 25.54 6.47 -19.45
N SER A 319 25.15 6.28 -18.19
CA SER A 319 25.73 5.27 -17.29
C SER A 319 25.48 3.84 -17.78
N PHE A 320 24.26 3.56 -18.24
CA PHE A 320 23.89 2.28 -18.86
C PHE A 320 24.73 2.02 -20.12
N TYR A 321 24.84 3.00 -21.00
CA TYR A 321 25.64 2.87 -22.22
C TYR A 321 27.13 2.67 -21.94
N ASN A 322 27.69 3.39 -20.98
CA ASN A 322 29.08 3.20 -20.55
C ASN A 322 29.28 1.80 -19.97
N SER A 323 28.29 1.26 -19.24
CA SER A 323 28.34 -0.11 -18.73
C SER A 323 28.19 -1.16 -19.84
N TYR A 324 27.38 -0.88 -20.86
CA TYR A 324 27.19 -1.71 -22.05
C TYR A 324 28.45 -1.80 -22.91
N THR A 325 29.09 -0.65 -23.15
CA THR A 325 30.25 -0.51 -24.04
C THR A 325 31.58 -0.87 -23.36
N SER A 326 31.64 -0.91 -22.02
CA SER A 326 32.88 -1.21 -21.27
C SER A 326 33.13 -2.71 -20.99
N ASP A 327 32.47 -3.63 -21.72
CA ASP A 327 32.57 -5.09 -21.55
C ASP A 327 32.29 -5.64 -20.13
N LYS A 328 31.82 -4.80 -19.19
CA LYS A 328 31.61 -5.17 -17.77
C LYS A 328 30.26 -5.82 -17.45
N LEU A 329 29.40 -6.04 -18.45
CA LEU A 329 28.18 -6.85 -18.30
C LEU A 329 28.51 -8.33 -18.57
N THR A 330 29.26 -8.95 -17.67
CA THR A 330 29.33 -10.42 -17.57
C THR A 330 28.04 -10.93 -16.93
N VAL A 331 27.09 -11.32 -17.77
CA VAL A 331 26.00 -12.23 -17.37
C VAL A 331 26.40 -13.63 -17.84
N MET A 332 26.28 -14.61 -16.95
CA MET A 332 26.64 -16.00 -17.24
C MET A 332 25.92 -16.51 -18.50
N GLY A 333 26.70 -16.94 -19.49
CA GLY A 333 26.29 -17.91 -20.50
C GLY A 333 25.28 -17.43 -21.55
N GLU A 334 25.79 -17.30 -22.79
CA GLU A 334 25.06 -17.39 -24.06
C GLU A 334 24.22 -16.18 -24.51
N THR A 335 24.72 -15.57 -25.61
CA THR A 335 24.11 -14.55 -26.50
C THR A 335 23.62 -13.23 -25.88
N LYS A 336 24.30 -12.14 -26.25
CA LYS A 336 23.93 -10.74 -25.99
C LYS A 336 22.64 -10.38 -26.76
N GLU A 337 21.47 -10.75 -26.24
CA GLU A 337 20.24 -10.02 -26.51
C GLU A 337 19.89 -9.20 -25.27
N ILE A 338 20.29 -7.93 -25.30
CA ILE A 338 19.90 -6.98 -24.27
C ILE A 338 18.48 -6.54 -24.54
N ILE A 339 17.54 -7.09 -23.76
CA ILE A 339 16.16 -6.63 -23.71
C ILE A 339 16.14 -5.32 -22.92
N ILE A 340 16.32 -4.18 -23.59
CA ILE A 340 15.93 -2.91 -23.01
C ILE A 340 14.39 -2.98 -22.88
N PRO A 341 13.81 -2.76 -21.68
CA PRO A 341 12.37 -2.76 -21.54
C PRO A 341 11.77 -1.80 -22.56
N ASN A 342 10.87 -2.29 -23.42
CA ASN A 342 10.26 -1.49 -24.49
C ASN A 342 9.68 -0.17 -23.97
N GLU A 343 9.25 -0.11 -22.71
CA GLU A 343 8.81 1.11 -22.04
C GLU A 343 9.87 2.23 -22.00
N ILE A 344 11.14 1.90 -21.76
CA ILE A 344 12.24 2.88 -21.70
C ILE A 344 12.61 3.32 -23.12
N LEU A 345 12.73 2.38 -24.06
CA LEU A 345 12.97 2.70 -25.48
C LEU A 345 11.83 3.52 -26.08
N ASN A 346 10.57 3.22 -25.76
CA ASN A 346 9.42 3.95 -26.25
C ASN A 346 9.36 5.36 -25.67
N LYS A 347 9.76 5.58 -24.41
CA LYS A 347 9.87 6.92 -23.83
C LYS A 347 10.99 7.74 -24.47
N ILE A 348 12.13 7.11 -24.76
CA ILE A 348 13.27 7.73 -25.46
C ILE A 348 12.89 8.05 -26.93
N ALA A 349 12.25 7.12 -27.63
CA ALA A 349 11.81 7.29 -29.01
C ALA A 349 10.67 8.32 -29.13
N TYR A 350 9.71 8.31 -28.21
CA TYR A 350 8.63 9.30 -28.17
C TYR A 350 9.15 10.73 -27.95
N TYR A 351 10.10 10.91 -27.01
CA TYR A 351 10.75 12.21 -26.77
C TYR A 351 11.46 12.73 -28.04
N TYR A 352 12.02 11.82 -28.85
CA TYR A 352 12.62 12.13 -30.14
C TYR A 352 11.58 12.41 -31.26
N MET A 353 10.47 11.66 -31.30
CA MET A 353 9.45 11.78 -32.35
C MET A 353 8.52 13.00 -32.16
N ALA A 354 8.29 13.46 -30.92
CA ALA A 354 7.39 14.58 -30.60
C ALA A 354 8.02 15.97 -30.78
N HIS A 355 9.28 16.07 -31.24
CA HIS A 355 10.00 17.32 -31.50
C HIS A 355 10.52 17.45 -32.94
N PRO A 356 9.64 17.70 -33.93
CA PRO A 356 10.00 17.69 -35.36
C PRO A 356 10.69 18.98 -35.86
N LYS A 357 11.17 19.86 -34.98
CA LYS A 357 11.95 21.05 -35.38
C LYS A 357 13.39 20.73 -35.80
N LEU A 358 13.78 19.45 -35.78
CA LEU A 358 14.87 18.90 -36.57
C LEU A 358 14.20 18.15 -37.73
N LYS A 359 14.33 18.67 -38.96
CA LYS A 359 13.58 18.25 -40.15
C LYS A 359 13.65 16.73 -40.41
N HIS A 360 12.50 16.08 -40.62
CA HIS A 360 12.07 15.47 -41.90
C HIS A 360 10.64 14.89 -41.78
N SER A 361 10.00 14.71 -42.93
CA SER A 361 8.55 14.62 -43.17
C SER A 361 7.94 13.21 -43.09
N ASP A 362 6.61 13.21 -42.91
CA ASP A 362 5.59 12.21 -43.29
C ASP A 362 5.02 11.21 -42.25
N THR A 363 3.91 11.69 -41.66
CA THR A 363 2.54 11.14 -41.55
C THR A 363 2.20 9.73 -41.00
N LEU A 364 1.22 9.79 -40.08
CA LEU A 364 0.16 8.83 -39.74
C LEU A 364 0.47 7.62 -38.83
N ASN A 365 -0.02 7.80 -37.60
CA ASN A 365 -0.72 6.86 -36.72
C ASN A 365 -0.89 5.40 -37.22
N THR A 366 -0.68 4.45 -36.28
CA THR A 366 -0.73 2.97 -36.36
C THR A 366 0.61 2.29 -36.64
N GLN A 367 1.48 2.15 -35.62
CA GLN A 367 2.69 1.33 -35.73
C GLN A 367 2.96 0.51 -34.47
N ILE A 368 3.00 -0.81 -34.63
CA ILE A 368 3.83 -1.69 -33.80
C ILE A 368 5.26 -1.30 -34.14
N TYR A 369 5.99 -0.72 -33.18
CA TYR A 369 7.36 -0.28 -33.38
C TYR A 369 8.27 -1.49 -33.68
N PRO A 370 9.05 -1.48 -34.77
CA PRO A 370 10.02 -2.53 -35.02
C PRO A 370 11.17 -2.42 -34.02
N VAL A 371 11.79 -3.55 -33.70
CA VAL A 371 13.02 -3.61 -32.88
C VAL A 371 14.07 -2.72 -33.55
N PHE A 372 14.60 -1.74 -32.81
CA PHE A 372 15.67 -0.88 -33.30
C PHE A 372 16.89 -1.75 -33.65
N SER A 373 17.50 -1.54 -34.82
CA SER A 373 18.81 -2.14 -35.12
C SER A 373 19.86 -1.53 -34.17
N GLU A 374 20.85 -2.33 -33.76
CA GLU A 374 21.93 -1.88 -32.85
C GLU A 374 22.58 -0.58 -33.32
N SER A 375 22.72 -0.39 -34.63
CA SER A 375 23.30 0.81 -35.24
C SER A 375 22.50 2.09 -34.96
N MET A 376 21.17 1.99 -34.84
CA MET A 376 20.29 3.14 -34.61
C MET A 376 20.23 3.46 -33.12
N GLY A 377 20.22 2.43 -32.26
CA GLY A 377 20.36 2.59 -30.81
C GLY A 377 21.67 3.28 -30.43
N ALA A 378 22.79 2.85 -31.02
CA ALA A 378 24.09 3.47 -30.80
C ALA A 378 24.13 4.95 -31.24
N LYS A 379 23.47 5.31 -32.36
CA LYS A 379 23.39 6.70 -32.84
C LYS A 379 22.61 7.61 -31.90
N VAL A 380 21.44 7.16 -31.43
CA VAL A 380 20.60 7.93 -30.50
C VAL A 380 21.32 8.16 -29.18
N VAL A 381 22.06 7.16 -28.70
CA VAL A 381 22.83 7.26 -27.47
C VAL A 381 24.07 8.12 -27.62
N ASN A 382 24.83 8.02 -28.73
CA ASN A 382 25.97 8.89 -29.00
C ASN A 382 25.56 10.37 -29.08
N LEU A 383 24.43 10.69 -29.74
CA LEU A 383 23.87 12.05 -29.76
C LEU A 383 23.59 12.60 -28.36
N TRP A 384 23.12 11.73 -27.45
CA TRP A 384 22.89 12.09 -26.04
C TRP A 384 24.20 12.28 -25.26
N VAL A 385 25.18 11.38 -25.44
CA VAL A 385 26.51 11.49 -24.81
C VAL A 385 27.23 12.76 -25.26
N ASP A 386 27.19 13.08 -26.55
CA ASP A 386 27.79 14.30 -27.12
C ASP A 386 27.14 15.55 -26.53
N ARG A 387 25.82 15.55 -26.37
CA ARG A 387 25.09 16.67 -25.76
C ARG A 387 25.42 16.86 -24.28
N ILE A 388 25.58 15.77 -23.52
CA ILE A 388 25.99 15.83 -22.10
C ILE A 388 27.43 16.38 -21.99
N ASN A 389 28.33 15.96 -22.87
CA ASN A 389 29.71 16.44 -22.89
C ASN A 389 29.79 17.93 -23.25
N GLU A 390 28.98 18.40 -24.19
CA GLU A 390 28.89 19.82 -24.55
C GLU A 390 28.39 20.70 -23.39
N ILE A 391 27.43 20.20 -22.60
CA ILE A 391 26.93 20.89 -21.40
C ILE A 391 28.02 20.94 -20.32
N ARG A 392 28.76 19.84 -20.12
CA ARG A 392 29.86 19.76 -19.15
C ARG A 392 31.02 20.70 -19.51
N SER A 393 31.39 20.81 -20.79
CA SER A 393 32.46 21.72 -21.24
C SER A 393 32.09 23.20 -21.10
N ARG A 394 30.80 23.55 -21.08
CA ARG A 394 30.34 24.93 -20.79
C ARG A 394 30.43 25.28 -19.31
N ARG A 395 30.50 24.29 -18.41
CA ARG A 395 30.53 24.45 -16.95
C ARG A 395 31.87 24.94 -16.40
N GLU A 396 32.97 24.77 -17.14
CA GLU A 396 34.27 25.36 -16.75
C GLU A 396 34.26 26.90 -16.81
N ARG A 397 33.17 27.54 -17.30
CA ARG A 397 33.08 29.00 -17.46
C ARG A 397 32.09 29.72 -16.54
N VAL A 398 31.25 29.05 -15.74
CA VAL A 398 30.27 29.75 -14.87
C VAL A 398 30.09 29.03 -13.52
N SER A 399 30.29 29.80 -12.44
CA SER A 399 30.29 29.39 -11.02
C SER A 399 28.96 28.85 -10.47
N SER A 400 29.05 28.10 -9.38
CA SER A 400 28.21 27.00 -8.87
C SER A 400 26.91 27.31 -8.13
N ASP A 401 26.41 28.55 -8.07
CA ASP A 401 25.46 28.92 -7.00
C ASP A 401 23.95 28.93 -7.36
N SER A 402 23.53 28.44 -8.52
CA SER A 402 22.16 28.74 -9.03
C SER A 402 21.13 27.61 -9.01
N VAL A 403 21.45 26.38 -8.57
CA VAL A 403 20.45 25.29 -8.57
C VAL A 403 20.32 24.64 -7.20
N GLY A 404 19.40 25.19 -6.41
CA GLY A 404 18.94 24.60 -5.16
C GLY A 404 18.14 23.32 -5.44
N MET A 405 18.66 22.20 -4.95
CA MET A 405 18.08 20.85 -4.98
C MET A 405 16.78 20.76 -4.17
#